data_AF-A0A2K3YQ96-F1
#
_entry.id   AF-A0A2K3YQ96-F1
#
_cell.length_a   1.000
_cell.length_b   1.000
_cell.length_c   1.000
_cell.angle_alpha   90.00
_cell.angle_beta   90.00
_cell.angle_gamma   90.00
#
_symmetry.space_group_name_H-M   'P 1'
#
loop_
_entity.id
_entity.type
_entity.pdbx_description
1 polymer ?
#
loop_
_entity_poly.entity_id
_entity_poly.type
_entity_poly.pdbx_seq_one_letter_code
_entity_poly.pdbx_strand_id
1 'polypeptide(L)'
;MAKEMTKIPRATLKRLPLYYRFVNTLKAKGENRVNSKAISEGLNIDSATIRRDFSYFGELGKKGYGYNIDNLLDFFKSELSDAEEIRIGIVGVGNLGHALITYNFSIHDDMTITEAFDIRPEVIGESIGNVTVKPMADMKEIVKKQKLEVVIIATPGSAAQAVTDQLVEAGIKGILNFTPKRVQVPPTVQVHQIDLGVELQSLLFFMKNYSSTIRA
;
A
#
# COMPACT_ATOMS: atom_id res chain seq x y z
N MET A 1 10.82 32.12 1.14
CA MET A 1 10.18 31.86 -0.16
C MET A 1 9.70 30.42 -0.13
N ALA A 2 8.39 30.18 -0.10
CA ALA A 2 7.83 28.83 -0.13
C ALA A 2 8.04 28.26 -1.54
N LYS A 3 8.79 27.17 -1.64
CA LYS A 3 9.00 26.42 -2.89
C LYS A 3 7.61 25.97 -3.36
N GLU A 4 7.16 26.40 -4.53
CA GLU A 4 5.93 25.88 -5.14
C GLU A 4 6.06 24.35 -5.20
N MET A 5 5.28 23.65 -4.37
CA MET A 5 5.21 22.20 -4.42
C MET A 5 4.49 21.82 -5.71
N THR A 6 5.25 21.48 -6.75
CA THR A 6 4.70 20.86 -7.95
C THR A 6 3.96 19.60 -7.54
N LYS A 7 2.64 19.60 -7.72
CA LYS A 7 1.79 18.48 -7.34
C LYS A 7 2.27 17.22 -8.06
N ILE A 8 2.68 16.22 -7.27
CA ILE A 8 3.29 15.01 -7.78
C ILE A 8 2.26 14.23 -8.61
N PRO A 9 2.59 13.82 -9.85
CA PRO A 9 1.64 13.09 -10.67
C PRO A 9 1.20 11.77 -10.02
N ARG A 10 -0.09 11.43 -10.14
CA ARG A 10 -0.63 10.16 -9.61
C ARG A 10 0.12 8.93 -10.10
N ALA A 11 0.60 8.94 -11.35
CA ALA A 11 1.38 7.84 -11.91
C ALA A 11 2.73 7.68 -11.19
N THR A 12 3.36 8.78 -10.81
CA THR A 12 4.60 8.81 -10.02
C THR A 12 4.35 8.29 -8.60
N LEU A 13 3.30 8.77 -7.93
CA LEU A 13 2.90 8.29 -6.59
C LEU A 13 2.67 6.77 -6.57
N LYS A 14 2.05 6.20 -7.61
CA LYS A 14 1.85 4.74 -7.72
C LYS A 14 3.15 3.94 -7.88
N ARG A 15 4.24 4.55 -8.36
CA ARG A 15 5.54 3.88 -8.52
C ARG A 15 6.44 4.04 -7.31
N LEU A 16 6.21 5.01 -6.44
CA LEU A 16 7.02 5.24 -5.24
C LEU A 16 7.23 3.98 -4.37
N PRO A 17 6.18 3.19 -4.05
CA PRO A 17 6.38 1.97 -3.26
C PRO A 17 7.29 0.94 -3.95
N LEU A 18 7.28 0.89 -5.28
CA LEU A 18 8.15 -0.02 -6.05
C LEU A 18 9.62 0.41 -5.96
N TYR A 19 9.88 1.71 -6.07
CA TYR A 19 11.22 2.28 -5.88
C TYR A 19 11.72 2.03 -4.47
N TYR A 20 10.88 2.31 -3.47
CA TYR A 20 11.26 2.14 -2.06
C TYR A 20 11.64 0.69 -1.74
N ARG A 21 10.82 -0.28 -2.17
CA ARG A 21 11.12 -1.71 -2.00
C ARG A 21 12.40 -2.16 -2.69
N PHE A 22 12.65 -1.68 -3.90
CA PHE A 22 13.88 -2.00 -4.64
C PHE A 22 15.11 -1.44 -3.95
N VAL A 23 15.05 -0.18 -3.50
CA VAL A 23 16.17 0.49 -2.82
C VAL A 23 16.46 -0.17 -1.46
N ASN A 24 15.44 -0.60 -0.70
CA ASN A 24 15.63 -1.42 0.50
C ASN A 24 16.35 -2.74 0.20
N THR A 25 16.02 -3.40 -0.91
CA THR A 25 16.70 -4.63 -1.33
C THR A 25 18.17 -4.38 -1.64
N LEU A 26 18.52 -3.24 -2.24
CA LEU A 26 19.92 -2.86 -2.47
C LEU A 26 20.65 -2.54 -1.17
N LYS A 27 19.99 -1.83 -0.23
CA LYS A 27 20.54 -1.55 1.10
C LYS A 27 20.89 -2.84 1.85
N ALA A 28 19.99 -3.82 1.83
CA ALA A 28 20.21 -5.14 2.45
C ALA A 28 21.39 -5.91 1.83
N LYS A 29 21.76 -5.59 0.57
CA LYS A 29 22.94 -6.15 -0.11
C LYS A 29 24.24 -5.37 0.20
N GLY A 30 24.18 -4.32 1.01
CA GLY A 30 25.34 -3.49 1.35
C GLY A 30 25.67 -2.42 0.30
N GLU A 31 24.79 -2.19 -0.68
CA GLU A 31 24.99 -1.14 -1.67
C GLU A 31 24.75 0.24 -1.04
N ASN A 32 25.60 1.20 -1.40
CA ASN A 32 25.49 2.58 -0.91
C ASN A 32 24.92 3.55 -1.96
N ARG A 33 24.96 3.15 -3.24
CA ARG A 33 24.54 4.00 -4.36
C ARG A 33 23.88 3.18 -5.44
N VAL A 34 22.97 3.82 -6.18
CA VAL A 34 22.29 3.21 -7.33
C VAL A 34 22.09 4.25 -8.43
N ASN A 35 22.21 3.87 -9.69
CA ASN A 35 21.89 4.76 -10.82
C ASN A 35 20.54 4.41 -11.44
N SER A 36 19.97 5.31 -12.26
CA SER A 36 18.65 5.08 -12.88
C SER A 36 18.61 3.85 -13.78
N LYS A 37 19.74 3.44 -14.37
CA LYS A 37 19.84 2.26 -15.24
C LYS A 37 19.67 0.97 -14.44
N ALA A 38 20.33 0.85 -13.28
CA ALA A 38 20.17 -0.29 -12.39
C ALA A 38 18.74 -0.40 -11.84
N ILE A 39 18.10 0.73 -11.49
CA ILE A 39 16.69 0.76 -11.09
C ILE A 39 15.79 0.34 -12.25
N SER A 40 16.10 0.80 -13.47
CA SER A 40 15.36 0.48 -14.69
C SER A 40 15.35 -1.01 -14.99
N GLU A 41 16.52 -1.64 -14.92
CA GLU A 41 16.69 -3.09 -15.10
C GLU A 41 15.95 -3.89 -14.01
N GLY A 42 16.00 -3.45 -12.76
CA GLY A 42 15.37 -4.14 -11.64
C GLY A 42 13.84 -4.03 -11.59
N LEU A 43 13.26 -2.97 -12.15
CA LEU A 43 11.82 -2.70 -12.07
C LEU A 43 11.09 -2.68 -13.41
N ASN A 44 11.81 -2.86 -14.52
CA ASN A 44 11.28 -2.74 -15.88
C ASN A 44 10.56 -1.40 -16.13
N ILE A 45 11.14 -0.31 -15.62
CA ILE A 45 10.66 1.06 -15.83
C ILE A 45 11.74 1.83 -16.56
N ASP A 46 11.39 2.58 -17.60
CA ASP A 46 12.37 3.36 -18.37
C ASP A 46 13.18 4.34 -17.48
N SER A 47 14.49 4.40 -17.74
CA SER A 47 15.42 5.25 -16.98
C SER A 47 15.06 6.75 -17.04
N ALA A 48 14.51 7.24 -18.14
CA ALA A 48 14.07 8.63 -18.24
C ALA A 48 12.81 8.89 -17.39
N THR A 49 11.91 7.90 -17.29
CA THR A 49 10.76 7.95 -16.38
C THR A 49 11.21 8.03 -14.92
N ILE A 50 12.17 7.19 -14.51
CA ILE A 50 12.74 7.20 -13.14
C ILE A 50 13.37 8.56 -12.83
N ARG A 51 14.18 9.11 -13.75
CA ARG A 51 14.79 10.44 -13.57
C ARG A 51 13.74 11.55 -13.44
N ARG A 52 12.67 11.49 -14.23
CA ARG A 52 11.56 12.44 -14.16
C ARG A 52 10.82 12.32 -12.84
N ASP A 53 10.51 11.11 -12.40
CA ASP A 53 9.87 10.87 -11.11
C ASP A 53 10.72 11.44 -9.98
N PHE A 54 12.02 11.13 -9.96
CA PHE A 54 12.91 11.57 -8.90
C PHE A 54 13.12 13.09 -8.88
N SER A 55 12.94 13.77 -10.03
CA SER A 55 13.07 15.22 -10.12
C SER A 55 11.99 16.00 -9.35
N TYR A 56 10.82 15.39 -9.08
CA TYR A 56 9.77 16.03 -8.27
C TYR A 56 10.16 16.17 -6.80
N PHE A 57 11.16 15.42 -6.34
CA PHE A 57 11.55 15.28 -4.93
C PHE A 57 12.83 16.04 -4.59
N GLY A 58 13.32 16.87 -5.52
CA GLY A 58 14.52 17.68 -5.34
C GLY A 58 15.82 16.98 -5.77
N GLU A 59 16.94 17.43 -5.21
CA GLU A 59 18.27 16.98 -5.62
C GLU A 59 18.67 15.68 -4.90
N LEU A 60 18.02 14.56 -5.26
CA LEU A 60 18.33 13.24 -4.71
C LEU A 60 19.62 12.62 -5.26
N GLY A 61 20.24 13.22 -6.29
CA GLY A 61 21.43 12.66 -6.92
C GLY A 61 22.22 13.67 -7.75
N LYS A 62 23.50 13.36 -7.99
CA LYS A 62 24.38 14.11 -8.87
C LYS A 62 24.46 13.43 -10.24
N LYS A 63 24.38 14.22 -11.32
CA LYS A 63 24.49 13.72 -12.71
C LYS A 63 25.77 12.87 -12.85
N GLY A 64 25.62 11.63 -13.32
CA GLY A 64 26.73 10.70 -13.54
C GLY A 64 27.22 9.91 -12.30
N TYR A 65 26.75 10.24 -11.10
CA TYR A 65 27.20 9.61 -9.84
C TYR A 65 26.14 8.72 -9.18
N GLY A 66 24.89 8.76 -9.67
CA GLY A 66 23.76 8.02 -9.10
C GLY A 66 23.16 8.69 -7.87
N TYR A 67 22.25 7.96 -7.21
CA TYR A 67 21.55 8.33 -6.00
C TYR A 67 22.20 7.66 -4.79
N ASN A 68 22.29 8.37 -3.67
CA ASN A 68 22.67 7.74 -2.41
C ASN A 68 21.46 6.94 -1.89
N ILE A 69 21.68 5.69 -1.51
CA ILE A 69 20.60 4.79 -1.10
C ILE A 69 19.95 5.28 0.21
N ASP A 70 20.73 5.67 1.21
CA ASP A 70 20.20 6.14 2.49
C ASP A 70 19.33 7.39 2.31
N ASN A 71 19.81 8.38 1.55
CA ASN A 71 19.04 9.58 1.24
C ASN A 71 17.73 9.27 0.51
N LEU A 72 17.71 8.26 -0.36
CA LEU A 72 16.47 7.83 -1.02
C LEU A 72 15.50 7.18 -0.04
N LEU A 73 16.01 6.34 0.87
CA LEU A 73 15.19 5.68 1.88
C LEU A 73 14.59 6.69 2.86
N ASP A 74 15.39 7.63 3.35
CA ASP A 74 14.94 8.72 4.23
C ASP A 74 13.85 9.55 3.54
N PHE A 75 14.06 9.86 2.26
CA PHE A 75 13.07 10.56 1.45
C PHE A 75 11.75 9.77 1.35
N PHE A 76 11.80 8.48 0.95
CA PHE A 76 10.58 7.67 0.83
C PHE A 76 9.85 7.49 2.15
N LYS A 77 10.58 7.34 3.27
CA LYS A 77 10.00 7.28 4.61
C LYS A 77 9.25 8.56 4.95
N SER A 78 9.88 9.72 4.72
CA SER A 78 9.26 11.02 5.01
C SER A 78 7.98 11.30 4.20
N GLU A 79 7.85 10.74 2.99
CA GLU A 79 6.62 10.86 2.19
C GLU A 79 5.52 9.86 2.58
N LEU A 80 5.88 8.77 3.28
CA LEU A 80 4.96 7.68 3.60
C LEU A 80 4.20 7.95 4.90
N SER A 81 4.91 8.32 5.97
CA SER A 81 4.34 8.72 7.25
C SER A 81 5.42 9.32 8.15
N ASP A 82 5.03 10.26 9.01
CA ASP A 82 5.86 10.73 10.13
C ASP A 82 5.77 9.79 11.35
N ALA A 83 4.90 8.77 11.32
CA ALA A 83 4.74 7.82 12.41
C ALA A 83 5.82 6.73 12.38
N GLU A 84 6.38 6.42 13.55
CA GLU A 84 7.31 5.29 13.73
C GLU A 84 6.61 3.94 13.47
N GLU A 85 5.30 3.86 13.71
CA GLU A 85 4.48 2.67 13.49
C GLU A 85 3.14 3.07 12.85
N ILE A 86 2.83 2.47 11.70
CA ILE A 86 1.59 2.60 10.96
C ILE A 86 0.70 1.39 11.29
N ARG A 87 -0.29 1.62 12.15
CA ARG A 87 -1.26 0.61 12.57
C ARG A 87 -2.41 0.49 11.59
N ILE A 88 -2.68 -0.74 11.16
CA ILE A 88 -3.70 -1.06 10.16
C ILE A 88 -4.78 -1.93 10.81
N GLY A 89 -6.04 -1.55 10.57
CA GLY A 89 -7.18 -2.40 10.92
C GLY A 89 -7.60 -3.31 9.76
N ILE A 90 -8.27 -4.42 10.05
CA ILE A 90 -8.92 -5.27 9.05
C ILE A 90 -10.34 -5.64 9.46
N VAL A 91 -11.28 -5.57 8.52
CA VAL A 91 -12.67 -6.00 8.72
C VAL A 91 -12.98 -7.18 7.80
N GLY A 92 -13.45 -8.27 8.39
CA GLY A 92 -13.73 -9.54 7.73
C GLY A 92 -12.54 -10.49 7.82
N VAL A 93 -12.61 -11.45 8.73
CA VAL A 93 -11.58 -12.45 9.00
C VAL A 93 -12.02 -13.81 8.42
N GLY A 94 -12.38 -13.80 7.14
CA GLY A 94 -12.53 -15.02 6.35
C GLY A 94 -11.18 -15.55 5.88
N ASN A 95 -11.16 -16.42 4.87
CA ASN A 95 -9.90 -16.97 4.32
C ASN A 95 -8.89 -15.88 3.92
N LEU A 96 -9.35 -14.84 3.22
CA LEU A 96 -8.49 -13.73 2.82
C LEU A 96 -8.02 -12.94 4.04
N GLY A 97 -8.94 -12.48 4.90
CA GLY A 97 -8.57 -11.70 6.08
C GLY A 97 -7.59 -12.43 7.00
N HIS A 98 -7.81 -13.72 7.25
CA HIS A 98 -6.87 -14.56 7.98
C HIS A 98 -5.51 -14.61 7.29
N ALA A 99 -5.45 -14.84 5.97
CA ALA A 99 -4.20 -14.85 5.23
C ALA A 99 -3.47 -13.50 5.29
N LEU A 100 -4.19 -12.39 5.23
CA LEU A 100 -3.64 -11.03 5.34
C LEU A 100 -2.99 -10.80 6.72
N ILE A 101 -3.65 -11.24 7.79
CA ILE A 101 -3.14 -11.14 9.16
C ILE A 101 -1.94 -12.07 9.36
N THR A 102 -2.01 -13.33 8.90
CA THR A 102 -0.91 -14.31 9.05
C THR A 102 0.33 -13.91 8.28
N TYR A 103 0.15 -13.41 7.06
CA TYR A 103 1.26 -12.87 6.28
C TYR A 103 1.81 -11.57 6.91
N ASN A 104 1.08 -11.02 7.90
CA ASN A 104 1.25 -9.73 8.55
C ASN A 104 1.83 -8.72 7.58
N PHE A 105 1.16 -8.65 6.41
CA PHE A 105 1.59 -7.98 5.19
C PHE A 105 2.80 -7.09 5.52
N SER A 106 4.01 -7.66 5.48
CA SER A 106 5.23 -6.94 5.86
C SER A 106 5.55 -6.05 4.68
N ILE A 107 4.66 -5.07 4.50
CA ILE A 107 4.59 -4.12 3.41
C ILE A 107 5.80 -3.21 3.55
N HIS A 108 6.18 -2.90 4.81
CA HIS A 108 7.41 -2.27 5.27
C HIS A 108 7.61 -2.56 6.76
N ASP A 109 8.82 -2.35 7.30
CA ASP A 109 9.15 -2.58 8.72
C ASP A 109 8.19 -1.84 9.70
N ASP A 110 7.59 -0.75 9.23
CA ASP A 110 6.81 0.16 10.07
C ASP A 110 5.28 -0.02 9.89
N MET A 111 4.80 -0.92 9.02
CA MET A 111 3.35 -1.17 8.79
C MET A 111 2.90 -2.50 9.38
N THR A 112 1.93 -2.49 10.29
CA THR A 112 1.46 -3.70 10.98
C THR A 112 -0.06 -3.76 11.07
N ILE A 113 -0.65 -4.92 10.81
CA ILE A 113 -2.06 -5.16 11.12
C ILE A 113 -2.14 -5.43 12.63
N THR A 114 -2.78 -4.53 13.36
CA THR A 114 -2.88 -4.61 14.84
C THR A 114 -4.28 -4.89 15.32
N GLU A 115 -5.28 -4.69 14.46
CA GLU A 115 -6.69 -4.70 14.82
C GLU A 115 -7.51 -5.47 13.80
N ALA A 116 -8.33 -6.43 14.25
CA ALA A 116 -9.18 -7.25 13.38
C ALA A 116 -10.62 -7.29 13.90
N PHE A 117 -11.59 -7.22 12.98
CA PHE A 117 -13.02 -7.20 13.32
C PHE A 117 -13.81 -8.19 12.47
N ASP A 118 -14.76 -8.91 13.09
CA ASP A 118 -15.72 -9.76 12.41
C ASP A 118 -17.09 -9.72 13.13
N ILE A 119 -18.14 -10.19 12.45
CA ILE A 119 -19.49 -10.34 13.01
C ILE A 119 -19.77 -11.77 13.48
N ARG A 120 -18.99 -12.74 13.00
CA ARG A 120 -19.19 -14.17 13.24
C ARG A 120 -18.73 -14.56 14.64
N PRO A 121 -19.63 -15.03 15.53
CA PRO A 121 -19.28 -15.41 16.90
C PRO A 121 -18.18 -16.48 16.98
N GLU A 122 -18.09 -17.35 15.98
CA GLU A 122 -17.12 -18.44 15.93
C GLU A 122 -15.68 -17.98 15.65
N VAL A 123 -15.49 -16.77 15.11
CA VAL A 123 -14.15 -16.20 14.82
C VAL A 123 -13.78 -15.13 15.85
N ILE A 124 -14.77 -14.50 16.50
CA ILE A 124 -14.51 -13.50 17.54
C ILE A 124 -13.77 -14.15 18.73
N GLY A 125 -12.68 -13.51 19.17
CA GLY A 125 -11.79 -14.00 20.22
C GLY A 125 -10.65 -14.89 19.71
N GLU A 126 -10.69 -15.32 18.44
CA GLU A 126 -9.57 -16.01 17.81
C GLU A 126 -8.32 -15.11 17.81
N SER A 127 -7.16 -15.69 18.10
CA SER A 127 -5.87 -15.01 18.03
C SER A 127 -5.07 -15.53 16.84
N ILE A 128 -4.81 -14.65 15.87
CA ILE A 128 -4.03 -14.95 14.66
C ILE A 128 -2.70 -14.19 14.79
N GLY A 129 -1.65 -14.90 15.16
CA GLY A 129 -0.40 -14.25 15.59
C GLY A 129 -0.63 -13.40 16.84
N ASN A 130 -0.32 -12.10 16.74
CA ASN A 130 -0.51 -11.13 17.84
C ASN A 130 -1.83 -10.35 17.74
N VAL A 131 -2.70 -10.68 16.78
CA VAL A 131 -3.96 -9.97 16.53
C VAL A 131 -5.13 -10.81 17.02
N THR A 132 -5.90 -10.28 17.96
CA THR A 132 -7.15 -10.89 18.40
C THR A 132 -8.32 -10.31 17.60
N VAL A 133 -9.19 -11.18 17.10
CA VAL A 133 -10.41 -10.79 16.38
C VAL A 133 -11.46 -10.26 17.36
N LYS A 134 -11.91 -9.04 17.13
CA LYS A 134 -12.83 -8.29 17.99
C LYS A 134 -14.23 -8.23 17.36
N PRO A 135 -15.29 -8.08 18.17
CA PRO A 135 -16.63 -7.93 17.63
C PRO A 135 -16.75 -6.62 16.86
N MET A 136 -17.51 -6.65 15.75
CA MET A 136 -17.77 -5.47 14.92
C MET A 136 -18.40 -4.29 15.69
N ALA A 137 -19.14 -4.58 16.76
CA ALA A 137 -19.76 -3.56 17.62
C ALA A 137 -18.73 -2.58 18.24
N ASP A 138 -17.52 -3.07 18.53
CA ASP A 138 -16.47 -2.29 19.20
C ASP A 138 -15.61 -1.51 18.18
N MET A 139 -15.79 -1.75 16.87
CA MET A 139 -14.92 -1.23 15.82
C MET A 139 -14.78 0.28 15.85
N LYS A 140 -15.89 1.03 15.97
CA LYS A 140 -15.84 2.49 15.94
C LYS A 140 -15.03 3.08 17.10
N GLU A 141 -15.17 2.50 18.29
CA GLU A 141 -14.44 2.94 19.47
C GLU A 141 -12.95 2.61 19.33
N ILE A 142 -12.63 1.38 18.93
CA ILE A 142 -11.25 0.91 18.81
C ILE A 142 -10.50 1.66 17.71
N VAL A 143 -11.12 1.90 16.55
CA VAL A 143 -10.53 2.71 15.46
C VAL A 143 -10.10 4.08 15.97
N LYS A 144 -10.96 4.75 16.75
CA LYS A 144 -10.65 6.06 17.35
C LYS A 144 -9.56 5.97 18.41
N LYS A 145 -9.68 5.00 19.34
CA LYS A 145 -8.76 4.80 20.46
C LYS A 145 -7.34 4.48 19.97
N GLN A 146 -7.23 3.61 18.97
CA GLN A 146 -5.97 3.19 18.37
C GLN A 146 -5.46 4.14 17.28
N LYS A 147 -6.23 5.19 16.96
CA LYS A 147 -5.92 6.18 15.93
C LYS A 147 -5.64 5.53 14.57
N LEU A 148 -6.44 4.53 14.19
CA LEU A 148 -6.27 3.87 12.90
C LEU A 148 -6.65 4.84 11.78
N GLU A 149 -5.70 5.16 10.90
CA GLU A 149 -5.97 5.96 9.72
C GLU A 149 -6.38 5.10 8.52
N VAL A 150 -5.94 3.85 8.47
CA VAL A 150 -6.16 2.94 7.34
C VAL A 150 -6.77 1.63 7.80
N VAL A 151 -7.80 1.17 7.08
CA VAL A 151 -8.45 -0.13 7.32
C VAL A 151 -8.60 -0.91 6.02
N ILE A 152 -8.32 -2.22 6.09
CA ILE A 152 -8.54 -3.18 5.01
C ILE A 152 -9.96 -3.73 5.13
N ILE A 153 -10.71 -3.79 4.03
CA ILE A 153 -12.03 -4.45 3.98
C ILE A 153 -11.91 -5.72 3.15
N ALA A 154 -12.11 -6.86 3.81
CA ALA A 154 -12.07 -8.21 3.23
C ALA A 154 -13.38 -8.99 3.48
N THR A 155 -14.51 -8.27 3.57
CA THR A 155 -15.84 -8.84 3.77
C THR A 155 -16.50 -9.30 2.46
N PRO A 156 -17.64 -10.01 2.51
CA PRO A 156 -18.50 -10.15 1.34
C PRO A 156 -18.93 -8.78 0.78
N GLY A 157 -19.12 -8.70 -0.53
CA GLY A 157 -19.47 -7.44 -1.21
C GLY A 157 -20.81 -6.84 -0.77
N SER A 158 -21.74 -7.64 -0.24
CA SER A 158 -23.01 -7.15 0.30
C SER A 158 -22.84 -6.31 1.56
N ALA A 159 -21.79 -6.54 2.35
CA ALA A 159 -21.53 -5.83 3.61
C ALA A 159 -20.58 -4.62 3.45
N ALA A 160 -19.87 -4.54 2.32
CA ALA A 160 -18.75 -3.62 2.12
C ALA A 160 -19.11 -2.13 2.35
N GLN A 161 -20.27 -1.68 1.85
CA GLN A 161 -20.69 -0.29 2.03
C GLN A 161 -21.03 0.02 3.49
N ALA A 162 -21.80 -0.84 4.15
CA ALA A 162 -22.18 -0.64 5.55
C ALA A 162 -20.95 -0.60 6.49
N VAL A 163 -19.94 -1.43 6.21
CA VAL A 163 -18.64 -1.38 6.91
C VAL A 163 -17.93 -0.05 6.61
N THR A 164 -17.89 0.36 5.35
CA THR A 164 -17.28 1.62 4.92
C THR A 164 -17.89 2.81 5.64
N ASP A 165 -19.21 2.90 5.72
CA ASP A 165 -19.92 4.01 6.37
C ASP A 165 -19.55 4.10 7.86
N GLN A 166 -19.51 2.96 8.55
CA GLN A 166 -19.09 2.91 9.96
C GLN A 166 -17.64 3.34 10.17
N LEU A 167 -16.73 2.95 9.26
CA LEU A 167 -15.33 3.35 9.30
C LEU A 167 -15.16 4.85 9.04
N VAL A 168 -15.91 5.41 8.08
CA VAL A 168 -15.93 6.85 7.78
C VAL A 168 -16.39 7.63 9.02
N GLU A 169 -17.46 7.20 9.69
CA GLU A 169 -17.91 7.79 10.96
C GLU A 169 -16.89 7.63 12.10
N ALA A 170 -16.08 6.58 12.06
CA ALA A 170 -14.98 6.37 13.00
C ALA A 170 -13.78 7.29 12.73
N GLY A 171 -13.72 7.93 11.56
CA GLY A 171 -12.73 8.96 11.23
C GLY A 171 -11.52 8.48 10.45
N ILE A 172 -11.57 7.29 9.84
CA ILE A 172 -10.47 6.78 9.00
C ILE A 172 -10.18 7.73 7.83
N LYS A 173 -9.00 7.60 7.24
CA LYS A 173 -8.52 8.38 6.08
C LYS A 173 -8.34 7.53 4.83
N GLY A 174 -8.05 6.24 5.01
CA GLY A 174 -7.78 5.31 3.92
C GLY A 174 -8.52 3.98 4.07
N ILE A 175 -8.99 3.45 2.93
CA ILE A 175 -9.55 2.10 2.85
C ILE A 175 -8.81 1.34 1.75
N LEU A 176 -8.31 0.15 2.09
CA LEU A 176 -7.86 -0.84 1.12
C LEU A 176 -8.99 -1.87 0.93
N ASN A 177 -9.74 -1.75 -0.18
CA ASN A 177 -10.94 -2.54 -0.41
C ASN A 177 -10.62 -3.76 -1.28
N PHE A 178 -10.69 -4.96 -0.70
CA PHE A 178 -10.58 -6.25 -1.41
C PHE A 178 -11.93 -6.84 -1.82
N THR A 179 -13.03 -6.16 -1.50
CA THR A 179 -14.36 -6.67 -1.86
C THR A 179 -14.62 -6.48 -3.36
N PRO A 180 -15.45 -7.33 -4.00
CA PRO A 180 -15.73 -7.22 -5.43
C PRO A 180 -16.61 -6.01 -5.79
N LYS A 181 -17.08 -5.24 -4.80
CA LYS A 181 -17.91 -4.06 -5.01
C LYS A 181 -17.11 -2.81 -4.65
N ARG A 182 -17.23 -1.78 -5.49
CA ARG A 182 -16.76 -0.44 -5.14
C ARG A 182 -17.61 0.10 -4.00
N VAL A 183 -16.96 0.83 -3.10
CA VAL A 183 -17.59 1.53 -1.99
C VAL A 183 -17.57 3.04 -2.24
N GLN A 184 -18.56 3.73 -1.72
CA GLN A 184 -18.70 5.17 -1.79
C GLN A 184 -18.17 5.79 -0.49
N VAL A 185 -17.41 6.87 -0.62
CA VAL A 185 -16.80 7.60 0.50
C VAL A 185 -16.86 9.10 0.25
N PRO A 186 -16.84 9.94 1.32
CA PRO A 186 -16.65 11.37 1.15
C PRO A 186 -15.26 11.71 0.58
N PRO A 187 -15.05 12.91 0.01
CA PRO A 187 -13.76 13.32 -0.56
C PRO A 187 -12.57 13.31 0.40
N THR A 188 -12.84 13.31 1.71
CA THR A 188 -11.85 13.26 2.79
C THR A 188 -11.24 11.88 3.01
N VAL A 189 -11.77 10.85 2.34
CA VAL A 189 -11.32 9.45 2.47
C VAL A 189 -10.83 8.94 1.13
N GLN A 190 -9.65 8.32 1.12
CA GLN A 190 -9.11 7.65 -0.06
C GLN A 190 -9.47 6.17 -0.05
N VAL A 191 -9.91 5.65 -1.19
CA VAL A 191 -10.17 4.22 -1.37
C VAL A 191 -9.22 3.68 -2.43
N HIS A 192 -8.47 2.65 -2.08
CA HIS A 192 -7.71 1.85 -3.01
C HIS A 192 -8.41 0.50 -3.22
N GLN A 193 -8.88 0.27 -4.43
CA GLN A 193 -9.56 -0.97 -4.81
C GLN A 193 -8.53 -2.01 -5.25
N ILE A 194 -8.57 -3.19 -4.65
CA ILE A 194 -7.82 -4.37 -5.11
C ILE A 194 -8.82 -5.39 -5.65
N ASP A 195 -8.75 -5.65 -6.95
CA ASP A 195 -9.55 -6.67 -7.62
C ASP A 195 -8.63 -7.63 -8.36
N LEU A 196 -8.28 -8.74 -7.69
CA LEU A 196 -7.39 -9.76 -8.25
C LEU A 196 -7.95 -10.39 -9.53
N GLY A 197 -9.27 -10.41 -9.71
CA GLY A 197 -9.90 -10.90 -10.92
C GLY A 197 -9.63 -9.99 -12.11
N VAL A 198 -9.76 -8.67 -11.92
CA VAL A 198 -9.42 -7.66 -12.94
C VAL A 198 -7.93 -7.71 -13.29
N GLU A 199 -7.05 -7.89 -12.29
CA GLU A 199 -5.62 -8.02 -12.53
C GLU A 199 -5.28 -9.28 -13.35
N LEU A 200 -5.90 -10.42 -13.02
CA LEU A 200 -5.72 -11.66 -13.78
C LEU A 200 -6.25 -11.54 -15.21
N GLN A 201 -7.43 -10.92 -15.40
CA GLN A 201 -7.97 -10.66 -16.73
C GLN A 201 -7.04 -9.76 -17.54
N SER A 202 -6.48 -8.71 -16.92
CA SER A 202 -5.52 -7.83 -17.57
C SER A 202 -4.29 -8.59 -18.04
N LEU A 203 -3.73 -9.48 -17.21
CA LEU A 203 -2.64 -10.37 -17.61
C LEU A 203 -3.01 -11.22 -18.83
N LEU A 204 -4.20 -11.84 -18.83
CA LEU A 204 -4.66 -12.65 -19.96
C LEU A 204 -4.81 -11.83 -21.25
N PHE A 205 -5.30 -10.59 -21.16
CA PHE A 205 -5.34 -9.68 -22.30
C PHE A 205 -3.95 -9.33 -22.80
N PHE A 206 -2.99 -9.06 -21.91
CA PHE A 206 -1.61 -8.81 -22.31
C PHE A 206 -1.01 -10.02 -23.02
N MET A 207 -1.18 -11.22 -22.47
CA MET A 207 -0.70 -12.45 -23.09
C MET A 207 -1.28 -12.65 -24.49
N LYS A 208 -2.55 -12.34 -24.73
CA LYS A 208 -3.17 -12.46 -26.06
C LYS A 208 -2.70 -11.40 -27.06
N ASN A 209 -2.43 -10.18 -26.61
CA ASN A 209 -2.14 -9.05 -27.51
C ASN A 209 -0.65 -8.79 -27.71
N TYR A 210 0.21 -9.27 -26.81
CA TYR A 210 1.66 -9.06 -26.85
C TYR A 210 2.46 -10.36 -27.05
N SER A 211 1.80 -11.48 -27.37
CA SER A 211 2.44 -12.76 -27.69
C SER A 211 3.14 -12.82 -29.06
N SER A 212 3.26 -11.70 -29.78
CA SER A 212 3.89 -11.62 -31.10
C SER A 212 5.30 -11.00 -31.12
N THR A 213 6.02 -10.91 -30.00
CA THR A 213 7.44 -10.44 -29.99
C THR A 213 8.41 -11.42 -29.34
N ILE A 214 8.15 -12.72 -29.45
CA ILE A 214 9.21 -13.73 -29.39
C ILE A 214 9.23 -14.43 -30.76
N ARG A 215 9.84 -13.80 -31.75
CA ARG A 215 10.45 -14.51 -32.87
C ARG A 215 11.96 -14.31 -32.74
N ALA A 216 12.63 -15.46 -32.78
CA ALA A 216 14.06 -15.68 -32.57
C ALA A 216 14.96 -14.76 -33.40
#